data_AF-A0A1A2HGA5-F1
#
_entry.id   AF-A0A1A2HGA5-F1
#
_cell.length_a   1.000
_cell.length_b   1.000
_cell.length_c   1.000
_cell.angle_alpha   90.00
_cell.angle_beta   90.00
_cell.angle_gamma   90.00
#
_symmetry.space_group_name_H-M   'P 1'
#
loop_
_entity.id
_entity.type
_entity.pdbx_description
1 polymer ?
#
loop_
_entity_poly.entity_id
_entity_poly.type
_entity_poly.pdbx_seq_one_letter_code
_entity_poly.pdbx_strand_id
1 'polypeptide(L)'
;MSLVIDEMPDLGITRLSRWIFNCYVLRSGDGAVVVDAGLPRVAGDLAAILGRAGTLRAVVATHGHSDHVAGAAELAVRHRAPIWLPEATLAYLDGVKPRTPTLGKAATIWPTMIDQPLDRRGVTGFLGGPRIAGYGTPAGMRWTGPPPGGGLAEGQPVPGAPDWTVVSANGHTDDSIALWNPTTRTLLSGDAVLTVRGQAWHTPEIVDAASAADTRKRLEELPVAHLLPGHGRPVHAADVWAQQRR
;
A
#
# COMPACT_ATOMS: atom_id res chain seq x y z
N MET A 1 -15.79 2.09 -17.69
CA MET A 1 -15.33 1.24 -16.56
C MET A 1 -13.83 1.44 -16.45
N SER A 2 -13.30 1.73 -15.26
CA SER A 2 -11.88 2.05 -15.04
C SER A 2 -11.29 1.38 -13.79
N LEU A 3 -11.85 0.23 -13.42
CA LEU A 3 -11.16 -0.73 -12.56
C LEU A 3 -10.17 -1.53 -13.40
N VAL A 4 -8.92 -1.58 -12.97
CA VAL A 4 -7.89 -2.46 -13.54
C VAL A 4 -7.70 -3.64 -12.60
N ILE A 5 -7.71 -4.85 -13.15
CA ILE A 5 -7.37 -6.09 -12.43
C ILE A 5 -6.23 -6.74 -13.18
N ASP A 6 -5.18 -7.10 -12.45
CA ASP A 6 -3.91 -7.56 -12.99
C ASP A 6 -3.47 -8.79 -12.18
N GLU A 7 -3.63 -9.97 -12.76
CA GLU A 7 -3.34 -11.26 -12.13
C GLU A 7 -1.90 -11.67 -12.45
N MET A 8 -1.09 -11.86 -11.40
CA MET A 8 0.30 -12.30 -11.46
C MET A 8 0.39 -13.71 -10.83
N PRO A 9 -0.07 -14.77 -11.52
CA PRO A 9 -0.20 -16.11 -10.95
C PRO A 9 1.14 -16.69 -10.48
N ASP A 10 2.23 -16.40 -11.19
CA ASP A 10 3.59 -16.86 -10.85
C ASP A 10 4.09 -16.24 -9.53
N LEU A 11 3.54 -15.09 -9.13
CA LEU A 11 3.84 -14.44 -7.86
C LEU A 11 2.80 -14.76 -6.79
N GLY A 12 1.66 -15.36 -7.16
CA GLY A 12 0.50 -15.51 -6.30
C GLY A 12 -0.13 -14.18 -5.90
N ILE A 13 -0.09 -13.17 -6.78
CA ILE A 13 -0.57 -11.81 -6.48
C ILE A 13 -1.67 -11.41 -7.46
N THR A 14 -2.72 -10.78 -6.97
CA THR A 14 -3.66 -10.03 -7.81
C THR A 14 -3.63 -8.57 -7.41
N ARG A 15 -3.38 -7.68 -8.36
CA ARG A 15 -3.49 -6.24 -8.15
C ARG A 15 -4.85 -5.75 -8.64
N LEU A 16 -5.49 -4.96 -7.80
CA LEU A 16 -6.58 -4.07 -8.17
C LEU A 16 -6.08 -2.64 -8.24
N SER A 17 -6.61 -1.87 -9.19
CA SER A 17 -6.35 -0.45 -9.23
C SER A 17 -7.56 0.36 -9.67
N ARG A 18 -7.86 1.39 -8.89
CA ARG A 18 -8.81 2.45 -9.24
C ARG A 18 -8.00 3.71 -9.50
N TRP A 19 -7.85 4.09 -10.76
CA TRP A 19 -7.00 5.21 -11.16
C TRP A 19 -5.53 5.02 -10.74
N ILE A 20 -5.05 5.73 -9.71
CA ILE A 20 -3.67 5.59 -9.21
C ILE A 20 -3.56 4.79 -7.91
N PHE A 21 -4.67 4.34 -7.32
CA PHE A 21 -4.67 3.66 -6.02
C PHE A 21 -4.62 2.16 -6.19
N ASN A 22 -3.47 1.56 -5.88
CA ASN A 22 -3.30 0.11 -5.93
C ASN A 22 -3.74 -0.56 -4.63
N CYS A 23 -4.32 -1.74 -4.79
CA CYS A 23 -4.64 -2.68 -3.72
C CYS A 23 -4.15 -4.06 -4.18
N TYR A 24 -3.56 -4.82 -3.27
CA TYR A 24 -2.99 -6.13 -3.60
C TYR A 24 -3.64 -7.24 -2.81
N VAL A 25 -3.85 -8.39 -3.46
CA VAL A 25 -4.28 -9.64 -2.83
C VAL A 25 -3.14 -10.64 -2.96
N LEU A 26 -2.56 -11.02 -1.83
CA LEU A 26 -1.51 -12.02 -1.74
C LEU A 26 -2.17 -13.38 -1.46
N ARG A 27 -1.94 -14.37 -2.31
CA ARG A 27 -2.37 -15.75 -2.05
C ARG A 27 -1.48 -16.35 -0.95
N SER A 28 -2.11 -17.05 -0.02
CA SER A 28 -1.43 -17.71 1.10
C SER A 28 -2.13 -19.03 1.42
N GLY A 29 -1.62 -20.13 0.85
CA GLY A 29 -2.25 -21.44 0.92
C GLY A 29 -3.67 -21.45 0.34
N ASP A 30 -4.65 -21.76 1.19
CA ASP A 30 -6.10 -21.75 0.93
C ASP A 30 -6.78 -20.42 1.32
N GLY A 31 -6.00 -19.38 1.57
CA GLY A 31 -6.48 -18.06 1.93
C GLY A 31 -5.73 -16.94 1.24
N ALA A 32 -5.98 -15.72 1.70
CA ALA A 32 -5.35 -14.52 1.18
C ALA A 32 -5.09 -13.45 2.24
N VAL A 33 -4.18 -12.54 1.92
CA VAL A 33 -3.97 -11.28 2.64
C VAL A 33 -4.25 -10.13 1.68
N VAL A 34 -5.01 -9.13 2.11
CA VAL A 34 -5.18 -7.88 1.36
C VAL A 34 -4.18 -6.86 1.87
N VAL A 35 -3.43 -6.23 0.98
CA VAL A 35 -2.49 -5.15 1.30
C VAL A 35 -2.98 -3.86 0.66
N ASP A 36 -2.96 -2.79 1.44
CA ASP A 36 -3.49 -1.46 1.09
C ASP A 36 -4.92 -1.57 0.59
N ALA A 37 -5.83 -1.70 1.54
CA ALA A 37 -7.28 -1.69 1.30
C ALA A 37 -7.80 -0.32 0.86
N GLY A 38 -7.01 0.41 0.07
CA GLY A 38 -7.43 1.39 -0.89
C GLY A 38 -8.44 2.43 -0.40
N LEU A 39 -9.23 2.85 -1.37
CA LEU A 39 -10.35 3.77 -1.20
C LEU A 39 -11.59 3.08 -0.58
N PRO A 40 -12.56 3.87 -0.09
CA PRO A 40 -13.86 3.35 0.32
C PRO A 40 -14.50 2.47 -0.77
N ARG A 41 -15.21 1.41 -0.36
CA ARG A 41 -15.93 0.45 -1.24
C ARG A 41 -15.05 -0.54 -2.00
N VAL A 42 -13.74 -0.58 -1.75
CA VAL A 42 -12.83 -1.60 -2.33
C VAL A 42 -13.32 -3.02 -2.06
N ALA A 43 -14.04 -3.26 -0.94
CA ALA A 43 -14.60 -4.57 -0.61
C ALA A 43 -15.58 -5.10 -1.68
N GLY A 44 -16.32 -4.21 -2.35
CA GLY A 44 -17.17 -4.59 -3.47
C GLY A 44 -16.37 -4.99 -4.71
N ASP A 45 -15.27 -4.28 -4.99
CA ASP A 45 -14.39 -4.58 -6.12
C ASP A 45 -13.59 -5.88 -5.90
N LEU A 46 -13.25 -6.19 -4.63
CA LEU A 46 -12.52 -7.40 -4.24
C LEU A 46 -13.41 -8.65 -4.10
N ALA A 47 -14.74 -8.52 -4.07
CA ALA A 47 -15.64 -9.62 -3.73
C ALA A 47 -15.43 -10.88 -4.60
N ALA A 48 -15.29 -10.71 -5.92
CA ALA A 48 -15.08 -11.83 -6.84
C ALA A 48 -13.68 -12.46 -6.72
N ILE A 49 -12.68 -11.68 -6.30
CA ILE A 49 -11.31 -12.19 -6.11
C ILE A 49 -11.24 -12.95 -4.79
N LEU A 50 -11.74 -12.36 -3.71
CA LEU A 50 -11.77 -13.02 -2.40
C LEU A 50 -12.65 -14.27 -2.40
N GLY A 51 -13.75 -14.28 -3.17
CA GLY A 51 -14.57 -15.49 -3.36
C GLY A 51 -13.81 -16.67 -3.99
N ARG A 52 -12.71 -16.40 -4.72
CA ARG A 52 -11.83 -17.41 -5.32
C ARG A 52 -10.57 -17.67 -4.49
N ALA A 53 -10.16 -16.70 -3.68
CA ALA A 53 -8.91 -16.75 -2.91
C ALA A 53 -9.05 -17.48 -1.55
N GLY A 54 -10.28 -17.81 -1.13
CA GLY A 54 -10.55 -18.54 0.10
C GLY A 54 -10.64 -17.61 1.32
N THR A 55 -10.15 -18.07 2.48
CA THR A 55 -10.28 -17.31 3.73
C THR A 55 -9.40 -16.05 3.71
N LEU A 56 -9.98 -14.87 3.94
CA LEU A 56 -9.21 -13.65 4.17
C LEU A 56 -8.54 -13.72 5.55
N ARG A 57 -7.23 -13.93 5.57
CA ARG A 57 -6.43 -14.15 6.79
C ARG A 57 -6.07 -12.84 7.48
N ALA A 58 -5.87 -11.78 6.72
CA ALA A 58 -5.52 -10.46 7.24
C ALA A 58 -5.82 -9.35 6.22
N VAL A 59 -6.05 -8.14 6.73
CA VAL A 59 -5.96 -6.90 5.98
C VAL A 59 -4.77 -6.12 6.53
N VAL A 60 -3.87 -5.71 5.65
CA VAL A 60 -2.59 -5.06 5.98
C VAL A 60 -2.53 -3.71 5.27
N ALA A 61 -1.88 -2.73 5.87
CA ALA A 61 -1.56 -1.47 5.22
C ALA A 61 -0.06 -1.15 5.29
N THR A 62 0.45 -0.45 4.29
CA THR A 62 1.82 0.05 4.22
C THR A 62 2.01 1.32 5.05
N HIS A 63 0.95 2.11 5.23
CA HIS A 63 0.91 3.28 6.11
C HIS A 63 -0.53 3.76 6.33
N GLY A 64 -0.72 4.71 7.24
CA GLY A 64 -2.04 5.16 7.67
C GLY A 64 -2.72 6.22 6.78
N HIS A 65 -2.23 6.53 5.58
CA HIS A 65 -2.96 7.44 4.70
C HIS A 65 -4.32 6.86 4.28
N SER A 66 -5.29 7.74 4.15
CA SER A 66 -6.68 7.35 3.94
C SER A 66 -6.90 6.50 2.69
N ASP A 67 -6.13 6.72 1.63
CA ASP A 67 -6.23 5.98 0.38
C ASP A 67 -5.52 4.61 0.41
N HIS A 68 -4.91 4.25 1.54
CA HIS A 68 -4.37 2.91 1.80
C HIS A 68 -5.22 2.14 2.82
N VAL A 69 -5.94 2.84 3.71
CA VAL A 69 -6.67 2.20 4.83
C VAL A 69 -8.19 2.36 4.81
N ALA A 70 -8.76 3.23 3.97
CA ALA A 70 -10.19 3.57 4.06
C ALA A 70 -11.13 2.39 3.82
N GLY A 71 -10.74 1.39 3.03
CA GLY A 71 -11.51 0.17 2.83
C GLY A 71 -11.24 -0.95 3.85
N ALA A 72 -10.25 -0.81 4.73
CA ALA A 72 -9.81 -1.89 5.62
C ALA A 72 -10.90 -2.31 6.61
N ALA A 73 -11.58 -1.35 7.22
CA ALA A 73 -12.66 -1.59 8.19
C ALA A 73 -13.81 -2.41 7.59
N GLU A 74 -14.19 -2.08 6.36
CA GLU A 74 -15.27 -2.78 5.65
C GLU A 74 -14.89 -4.24 5.34
N LEU A 75 -13.67 -4.48 4.87
CA LEU A 75 -13.16 -5.83 4.63
C LEU A 75 -13.10 -6.65 5.92
N ALA A 76 -12.57 -6.07 6.99
CA ALA A 76 -12.45 -6.74 8.28
C ALA A 76 -13.81 -7.17 8.84
N VAL A 77 -14.82 -6.30 8.78
CA VAL A 77 -16.18 -6.63 9.24
C VAL A 77 -16.81 -7.71 8.35
N ARG A 78 -16.72 -7.58 7.02
CA ARG A 78 -17.34 -8.52 6.08
C ARG A 78 -16.75 -9.92 6.15
N HIS A 79 -15.44 -10.03 6.35
CA HIS A 79 -14.72 -11.30 6.30
C HIS A 79 -14.23 -11.80 7.67
N ARG A 80 -14.49 -11.06 8.75
CA ARG A 80 -13.99 -11.34 10.11
C ARG A 80 -12.47 -11.51 10.15
N ALA A 81 -11.77 -10.72 9.34
CA ALA A 81 -10.32 -10.73 9.22
C ALA A 81 -9.68 -9.67 10.13
N PRO A 82 -8.57 -9.97 10.83
CA PRO A 82 -7.84 -8.97 11.60
C PRO A 82 -7.19 -7.92 10.68
N ILE A 83 -7.10 -6.69 11.17
CA ILE A 83 -6.37 -5.59 10.53
C ILE A 83 -5.01 -5.45 11.17
N TRP A 84 -3.97 -5.28 10.37
CA TRP A 84 -2.61 -5.00 10.82
C TRP A 84 -2.14 -3.71 10.17
N LEU A 85 -1.72 -2.75 10.99
CA LEU A 85 -1.18 -1.46 10.54
C LEU A 85 0.29 -1.40 10.95
N PRO A 86 1.11 -0.53 10.36
CA PRO A 86 2.44 -0.26 10.88
C PRO A 86 2.42 0.07 12.37
N GLU A 87 3.43 -0.40 13.11
CA GLU A 87 3.53 -0.18 14.56
C GLU A 87 3.39 1.30 14.92
N ALA A 88 4.05 2.18 14.16
CA ALA A 88 3.98 3.62 14.35
C ALA A 88 2.57 4.20 14.07
N THR A 89 1.78 3.59 13.18
CA THR A 89 0.39 4.02 12.93
C THR A 89 -0.50 3.81 14.15
N LEU A 90 -0.22 2.81 15.00
CA LEU A 90 -1.01 2.55 16.21
C LEU A 90 -0.97 3.75 17.17
N ALA A 91 0.20 4.38 17.33
CA ALA A 91 0.31 5.60 18.13
C ALA A 91 -0.57 6.74 17.61
N TYR A 92 -0.84 6.79 16.30
CA TYR A 92 -1.73 7.81 15.73
C TYR A 92 -3.20 7.56 16.07
N LEU A 93 -3.60 6.30 16.22
CA LEU A 93 -4.93 5.94 16.72
C LEU A 93 -5.12 6.42 18.17
N ASP A 94 -4.03 6.48 18.94
CA ASP A 94 -4.00 6.98 20.32
C ASP A 94 -3.82 8.50 20.43
N GLY A 95 -3.89 9.22 19.30
CA GLY A 95 -3.90 10.69 19.26
C GLY A 95 -2.55 11.35 18.99
N VAL A 96 -1.48 10.59 18.76
CA VAL A 96 -0.23 11.17 18.22
C VAL A 96 -0.50 11.73 16.83
N LYS A 97 -0.09 12.98 16.59
CA LYS A 97 -0.36 13.64 15.31
C LYS A 97 0.62 13.14 14.22
N PRO A 98 0.15 12.52 13.13
CA PRO A 98 1.03 12.09 12.05
C PRO A 98 1.59 13.28 11.28
N ARG A 99 2.84 13.18 10.81
CA ARG A 99 3.36 14.05 9.75
C ARG A 99 2.81 13.55 8.42
N THR A 100 2.34 14.48 7.60
CA THR A 100 1.87 14.18 6.25
C THR A 100 2.51 15.16 5.27
N PRO A 101 2.84 14.72 4.05
CA PRO A 101 3.29 15.62 3.00
C PRO A 101 2.28 16.76 2.76
N THR A 102 2.79 17.93 2.35
CA THR A 102 1.92 19.06 2.02
C THR A 102 1.21 18.82 0.69
N LEU A 103 0.08 19.50 0.45
CA LEU A 103 -0.63 19.43 -0.83
C LEU A 103 0.28 19.75 -2.04
N GLY A 104 1.23 20.67 -1.87
CA GLY A 104 2.22 20.99 -2.90
C GLY A 104 3.15 19.82 -3.21
N LYS A 105 3.56 19.05 -2.20
CA LYS A 105 4.34 17.82 -2.39
C LYS A 105 3.48 16.70 -3.01
N ALA A 106 2.25 16.51 -2.55
CA ALA A 106 1.31 15.55 -3.14
C ALA A 106 1.05 15.82 -4.63
N ALA A 107 0.96 17.08 -5.04
CA ALA A 107 0.78 17.43 -6.46
C ALA A 107 1.96 16.98 -7.35
N THR A 108 3.14 16.75 -6.79
CA THR A 108 4.32 16.34 -7.57
C THR A 108 4.23 14.91 -8.11
N ILE A 109 3.40 14.04 -7.52
CA ILE A 109 3.23 12.66 -7.97
C ILE A 109 2.32 12.52 -9.21
N TRP A 110 1.85 13.62 -9.80
CA TRP A 110 1.04 13.63 -11.02
C TRP A 110 1.56 12.75 -12.18
N PRO A 111 2.88 12.52 -12.38
CA PRO A 111 3.34 11.64 -13.45
C PRO A 111 2.87 10.19 -13.33
N THR A 112 2.51 9.72 -12.12
CA THR A 112 1.93 8.39 -11.90
C THR A 112 0.59 8.19 -12.62
N MET A 113 -0.08 9.29 -12.99
CA MET A 113 -1.36 9.29 -13.70
C MET A 113 -1.22 9.06 -15.21
N ILE A 114 -0.03 9.27 -15.79
CA ILE A 114 0.18 9.26 -17.26
C ILE A 114 -0.24 7.94 -17.90
N ASP A 115 0.02 6.83 -17.21
CA ASP A 115 -0.22 5.48 -17.73
C ASP A 115 -1.47 4.83 -17.09
N GLN A 116 -2.33 5.60 -16.42
CA GLN A 116 -3.47 5.06 -15.67
C GLN A 116 -4.81 5.53 -16.25
N PRO A 117 -5.82 4.65 -16.34
CA PRO A 117 -7.15 5.06 -16.78
C PRO A 117 -7.82 5.91 -15.69
N LEU A 118 -8.35 7.07 -16.06
CA LEU A 118 -9.12 7.90 -15.15
C LEU A 118 -10.36 7.15 -14.63
N ASP A 119 -10.56 7.12 -13.31
CA ASP A 119 -11.71 6.49 -12.68
C ASP A 119 -12.48 7.47 -11.78
N ARG A 120 -13.74 7.75 -12.13
CA ARG A 120 -14.61 8.67 -11.37
C ARG A 120 -14.90 8.15 -9.96
N ARG A 121 -15.00 6.83 -9.75
CA ARG A 121 -15.17 6.24 -8.42
C ARG A 121 -13.87 6.36 -7.62
N GLY A 122 -12.72 6.18 -8.27
CA GLY A 122 -11.40 6.44 -7.70
C GLY A 122 -11.28 7.88 -7.20
N VAL A 123 -11.58 8.86 -8.07
CA VAL A 123 -11.57 10.28 -7.70
C VAL A 123 -12.53 10.58 -6.54
N THR A 124 -13.78 10.07 -6.61
CA THR A 124 -14.78 10.29 -5.55
C THR A 124 -14.37 9.63 -4.24
N GLY A 125 -13.82 8.42 -4.32
CA GLY A 125 -13.33 7.67 -3.16
C GLY A 125 -12.18 8.37 -2.47
N PHE A 126 -11.22 8.91 -3.22
CA PHE A 126 -10.11 9.71 -2.69
C PHE A 126 -10.60 10.94 -1.93
N LEU A 127 -11.54 11.69 -2.51
CA LEU A 127 -12.15 12.86 -1.85
C LEU A 127 -12.96 12.50 -0.59
N GLY A 128 -13.42 11.26 -0.48
CA GLY A 128 -14.23 10.74 0.63
C GLY A 128 -13.44 10.02 1.72
N GLY A 129 -12.32 9.38 1.36
CA GLY A 129 -11.50 8.49 2.19
C GLY A 129 -11.16 9.06 3.57
N PRO A 130 -10.63 10.29 3.66
CA PRO A 130 -10.26 10.90 4.94
C PRO A 130 -11.42 11.07 5.95
N ARG A 131 -12.68 10.97 5.51
CA ARG A 131 -13.84 11.00 6.41
C ARG A 131 -14.11 9.66 7.07
N ILE A 132 -13.55 8.57 6.53
CA ILE A 132 -13.81 7.18 6.96
C ILE A 132 -12.69 6.67 7.85
N ALA A 133 -11.46 6.64 7.33
CA ALA A 133 -10.30 6.18 8.06
C ALA A 133 -9.00 6.76 7.46
N GLY A 134 -7.94 6.73 8.25
CA GLY A 134 -6.61 7.22 7.89
C GLY A 134 -6.39 8.69 8.22
N TYR A 135 -5.20 9.17 7.89
CA TYR A 135 -4.84 10.60 7.90
C TYR A 135 -4.55 11.09 6.47
N GLY A 136 -4.06 12.33 6.36
CA GLY A 136 -3.86 13.05 5.09
C GLY A 136 -4.58 14.41 5.04
N THR A 137 -5.25 14.78 6.14
CA THR A 137 -5.86 16.10 6.33
C THR A 137 -5.39 16.70 7.66
N PRO A 138 -5.61 18.01 7.91
CA PRO A 138 -5.29 18.63 9.19
C PRO A 138 -5.97 18.01 10.43
N ALA A 139 -7.00 17.17 10.23
CA ALA A 139 -7.75 16.51 11.29
C ALA A 139 -7.00 15.34 11.96
N GLY A 140 -5.82 14.95 11.46
CA GLY A 140 -5.05 13.82 12.00
C GLY A 140 -5.64 12.45 11.63
N MET A 141 -5.23 11.42 12.37
CA MET A 141 -5.69 10.05 12.16
C MET A 141 -7.15 9.90 12.58
N ARG A 142 -7.95 9.29 11.71
CA ARG A 142 -9.33 8.89 12.00
C ARG A 142 -9.45 7.39 11.82
N TRP A 143 -10.26 6.75 12.66
CA TRP A 143 -10.56 5.34 12.53
C TRP A 143 -11.99 5.05 12.98
N THR A 144 -12.76 4.42 12.11
CA THR A 144 -14.17 4.05 12.36
C THR A 144 -14.40 2.55 12.31
N GLY A 145 -13.33 1.75 12.16
CA GLY A 145 -13.37 0.30 12.07
C GLY A 145 -13.15 -0.41 13.41
N PRO A 146 -13.15 -1.77 13.41
CA PRO A 146 -12.71 -2.54 14.55
C PRO A 146 -11.26 -2.19 14.92
N PRO A 147 -10.84 -2.35 16.19
CA PRO A 147 -9.45 -2.12 16.57
C PRO A 147 -8.52 -3.02 15.75
N PRO A 148 -7.35 -2.52 15.31
CA PRO A 148 -6.33 -3.37 14.70
C PRO A 148 -5.94 -4.52 15.63
N GLY A 149 -5.61 -5.68 15.05
CA GLY A 149 -5.13 -6.85 15.79
C GLY A 149 -3.70 -6.70 16.31
N GLY A 150 -2.93 -5.74 15.77
CA GLY A 150 -1.59 -5.42 16.21
C GLY A 150 -0.82 -4.58 15.19
N GLY A 151 0.47 -4.37 15.48
CA GLY A 151 1.36 -3.54 14.69
C GLY A 151 2.30 -4.31 13.78
N LEU A 152 2.74 -3.64 12.71
CA LEU A 152 3.72 -4.14 11.75
C LEU A 152 5.11 -3.53 12.03
N ALA A 153 6.01 -4.34 12.59
CA ALA A 153 7.36 -3.95 12.97
C ALA A 153 8.43 -4.49 11.99
N GLU A 154 9.58 -3.81 11.90
CA GLU A 154 10.73 -4.21 11.08
C GLU A 154 11.08 -5.70 11.24
N GLY A 155 11.35 -6.36 10.12
CA GLY A 155 11.90 -7.71 10.08
C GLY A 155 10.91 -8.82 10.44
N GLN A 156 9.70 -8.50 10.88
CA GLN A 156 8.72 -9.53 11.20
C GLN A 156 8.01 -10.08 9.94
N PRO A 157 7.57 -11.35 9.96
CA PRO A 157 6.72 -11.88 8.92
C PRO A 157 5.34 -11.20 8.88
N VAL A 158 4.76 -11.04 7.69
CA VAL A 158 3.41 -10.49 7.54
C VAL A 158 2.38 -11.52 8.05
N PRO A 159 1.49 -11.16 9.00
CA PRO A 159 0.44 -12.05 9.48
C PRO A 159 -0.44 -12.58 8.35
N GLY A 160 -0.56 -13.91 8.26
CA GLY A 160 -1.28 -14.58 7.19
C GLY A 160 -0.51 -14.72 5.88
N ALA A 161 0.69 -14.17 5.74
CA ALA A 161 1.57 -14.30 4.57
C ALA A 161 3.06 -14.39 5.01
N PRO A 162 3.47 -15.51 5.64
CA PRO A 162 4.77 -15.63 6.33
C PRO A 162 6.00 -15.54 5.42
N ASP A 163 5.84 -15.73 4.10
CA ASP A 163 6.91 -15.57 3.11
C ASP A 163 7.23 -14.10 2.81
N TRP A 164 6.49 -13.17 3.42
CA TRP A 164 6.69 -11.73 3.30
C TRP A 164 7.21 -11.16 4.60
N THR A 165 8.19 -10.27 4.51
CA THR A 165 8.82 -9.59 5.64
C THR A 165 8.55 -8.10 5.58
N VAL A 166 8.27 -7.49 6.73
CA VAL A 166 8.12 -6.04 6.87
C VAL A 166 9.49 -5.36 6.79
N VAL A 167 9.60 -4.32 5.97
CA VAL A 167 10.79 -3.48 5.81
C VAL A 167 10.41 -2.02 6.04
N SER A 168 11.15 -1.32 6.89
CA SER A 168 10.92 0.07 7.23
C SER A 168 11.22 0.94 6.02
N ALA A 169 10.24 1.78 5.67
CA ALA A 169 10.24 2.59 4.46
C ALA A 169 9.90 4.07 4.76
N ASN A 170 10.29 4.54 5.94
CA ASN A 170 10.06 5.91 6.43
C ASN A 170 10.59 6.96 5.45
N GLY A 171 9.91 8.10 5.39
CA GLY A 171 10.33 9.23 4.58
C GLY A 171 9.15 9.89 3.90
N HIS A 172 8.33 9.10 3.18
CA HIS A 172 7.01 9.54 2.72
C HIS A 172 6.17 9.98 3.92
N THR A 173 5.99 9.04 4.84
CA THR A 173 5.43 9.25 6.18
C THR A 173 6.30 8.52 7.22
N ASP A 174 6.08 8.81 8.49
CA ASP A 174 6.92 8.27 9.59
C ASP A 174 6.60 6.81 9.93
N ASP A 175 5.44 6.32 9.49
CA ASP A 175 4.93 4.97 9.68
C ASP A 175 5.00 4.12 8.40
N SER A 176 5.64 4.62 7.34
CA SER A 176 5.74 3.90 6.08
C SER A 176 6.54 2.60 6.22
N ILE A 177 5.95 1.50 5.78
CA ILE A 177 6.61 0.21 5.57
C ILE A 177 6.47 -0.23 4.11
N ALA A 178 7.39 -1.09 3.69
CA ALA A 178 7.32 -1.92 2.51
C ALA A 178 7.22 -3.39 2.92
N LEU A 179 6.74 -4.25 2.02
CA LEU A 179 6.68 -5.70 2.23
C LEU A 179 7.57 -6.40 1.20
N TRP A 180 8.50 -7.21 1.69
CA TRP A 180 9.51 -7.89 0.87
C TRP A 180 9.29 -9.39 0.86
N ASN A 181 9.20 -9.99 -0.33
CA ASN A 181 9.25 -11.43 -0.52
C ASN A 181 10.61 -11.82 -1.15
N PRO A 182 11.53 -12.43 -0.39
CA PRO A 182 12.86 -12.77 -0.90
C PRO A 182 12.82 -13.89 -1.95
N THR A 183 11.88 -14.82 -1.85
CA THR A 183 11.77 -15.98 -2.75
C THR A 183 11.41 -15.57 -4.17
N THR A 184 10.39 -14.71 -4.31
CA THR A 184 9.96 -14.20 -5.61
C THR A 184 10.70 -12.92 -6.01
N ARG A 185 11.52 -12.35 -5.12
CA ARG A 185 12.16 -11.05 -5.28
C ARG A 185 11.15 -9.92 -5.55
N THR A 186 10.04 -9.95 -4.81
CA THR A 186 8.93 -9.00 -4.97
C THR A 186 8.89 -7.99 -3.82
N LEU A 187 8.80 -6.71 -4.15
CA LEU A 187 8.66 -5.62 -3.19
C LEU A 187 7.31 -4.91 -3.39
N LEU A 188 6.44 -4.94 -2.38
CA LEU A 188 5.34 -3.98 -2.27
C LEU A 188 5.86 -2.75 -1.56
N SER A 189 6.05 -1.64 -2.29
CA SER A 189 6.79 -0.48 -1.78
C SER A 189 5.93 0.56 -1.06
N GLY A 190 4.60 0.39 -1.09
CA GLY A 190 3.68 1.48 -0.72
C GLY A 190 4.08 2.75 -1.45
N ASP A 191 4.22 3.83 -0.70
CA ASP A 191 4.54 5.15 -1.26
C ASP A 191 6.02 5.52 -1.16
N ALA A 192 6.88 4.66 -0.62
CA ALA A 192 8.32 4.92 -0.61
C ALA A 192 8.95 4.90 -2.01
N VAL A 193 8.41 4.06 -2.89
CA VAL A 193 8.78 3.98 -4.31
C VAL A 193 7.50 3.88 -5.13
N LEU A 194 7.30 4.86 -6.01
CA LEU A 194 6.23 4.91 -6.99
C LEU A 194 6.74 4.41 -8.34
N THR A 195 5.87 4.30 -9.34
CA THR A 195 6.32 4.01 -10.70
C THR A 195 5.70 4.92 -11.75
N VAL A 196 6.49 5.20 -12.78
CA VAL A 196 6.11 6.06 -13.90
C VAL A 196 6.72 5.46 -15.16
N ARG A 197 5.93 5.23 -16.21
CA ARG A 197 6.42 4.73 -17.51
C ARG A 197 7.31 3.48 -17.42
N GLY A 198 6.95 2.55 -16.53
CA GLY A 198 7.68 1.30 -16.34
C GLY A 198 8.98 1.43 -15.54
N GLN A 199 9.22 2.56 -14.88
CA GLN A 199 10.44 2.81 -14.09
C GLN A 199 10.10 3.04 -12.63
N ALA A 200 10.94 2.51 -11.74
CA ALA A 200 10.92 2.85 -10.32
C ALA A 200 11.21 4.34 -10.11
N TRP A 201 10.53 4.98 -9.17
CA TRP A 201 10.71 6.38 -8.84
C TRP A 201 10.53 6.59 -7.34
N HIS A 202 11.63 6.84 -6.61
CA HIS A 202 11.56 7.22 -5.21
C HIS A 202 10.69 8.47 -5.04
N THR A 203 9.75 8.42 -4.08
CA THR A 203 8.74 9.46 -4.00
C THR A 203 9.38 10.83 -3.68
N PRO A 204 9.01 11.90 -4.39
CA PRO A 204 9.33 13.27 -3.97
C PRO A 204 8.46 13.74 -2.80
N GLU A 205 7.39 13.01 -2.51
CA GLU A 205 6.38 13.36 -1.53
C GLU A 205 6.80 12.88 -0.14
N ILE A 206 7.71 13.62 0.51
CA ILE A 206 8.34 13.21 1.77
C ILE A 206 8.09 14.19 2.93
N VAL A 207 7.95 13.68 4.15
CA VAL A 207 7.94 14.44 5.40
C VAL A 207 9.34 14.61 6.01
N ASP A 208 10.27 13.69 5.68
CA ASP A 208 11.62 13.66 6.24
C ASP A 208 12.66 13.20 5.21
N ALA A 209 13.63 14.07 4.91
CA ALA A 209 14.62 13.82 3.86
C ALA A 209 15.72 12.82 4.26
N ALA A 210 16.13 12.82 5.53
CA ALA A 210 17.13 11.88 6.01
C ALA A 210 16.56 10.45 5.99
N SER A 211 15.36 10.28 6.55
CA SER A 211 14.66 8.99 6.54
C SER A 211 14.41 8.48 5.12
N ALA A 212 13.99 9.36 4.20
CA ALA A 212 13.79 8.99 2.81
C ALA A 212 15.10 8.55 2.11
N ALA A 213 16.22 9.19 2.42
CA ALA A 213 17.53 8.80 1.88
C ALA A 213 17.99 7.44 2.44
N ASP A 214 17.79 7.19 3.74
CA ASP A 214 18.10 5.91 4.37
C ASP A 214 17.22 4.77 3.81
N THR A 215 15.92 5.03 3.65
CA THR A 215 14.98 4.12 3.00
C THR A 215 15.42 3.81 1.57
N ARG A 216 15.79 4.82 0.79
CA ARG A 216 16.30 4.61 -0.56
C ARG A 216 17.48 3.66 -0.57
N LYS A 217 18.51 3.93 0.24
CA LYS A 217 19.70 3.08 0.32
C LYS A 217 19.33 1.63 0.66
N ARG A 218 18.47 1.44 1.68
CA ARG A 218 18.01 0.11 2.11
C ARG A 218 17.25 -0.65 1.01
N LEU A 219 16.32 0.02 0.33
CA LEU A 219 15.51 -0.64 -0.70
C LEU A 219 16.34 -0.98 -1.96
N GLU A 220 17.28 -0.10 -2.34
CA GLU A 220 18.19 -0.34 -3.47
C GLU A 220 19.20 -1.49 -3.21
N GLU A 221 19.42 -1.89 -1.95
CA GLU A 221 20.21 -3.07 -1.59
C GLU A 221 19.45 -4.40 -1.82
N LEU A 222 18.12 -4.36 -1.93
CA LEU A 222 17.31 -5.55 -2.20
C LEU A 222 17.34 -5.92 -3.68
N PRO A 223 17.49 -7.22 -4.05
CA PRO A 223 17.57 -7.66 -5.44
C PRO A 223 16.18 -7.72 -6.11
N VAL A 224 15.44 -6.61 -6.09
CA VAL A 224 14.03 -6.55 -6.50
C VAL A 224 13.87 -6.80 -8.00
N ALA A 225 13.09 -7.84 -8.33
CA ALA A 225 12.68 -8.16 -9.69
C ALA A 225 11.27 -7.67 -10.02
N HIS A 226 10.40 -7.63 -9.01
CA HIS A 226 9.01 -7.19 -9.16
C HIS A 226 8.71 -6.09 -8.15
N LEU A 227 8.54 -4.85 -8.63
CA LEU A 227 8.20 -3.69 -7.84
C LEU A 227 6.71 -3.38 -7.99
N LEU A 228 5.99 -3.39 -6.86
CA LEU A 228 4.54 -3.25 -6.77
C LEU A 228 4.21 -2.00 -5.91
N PRO A 229 4.00 -0.82 -6.51
CA PRO A 229 3.89 0.43 -5.76
C PRO A 229 2.47 0.72 -5.26
N GLY A 230 2.33 1.62 -4.28
CA GLY A 230 1.04 2.21 -3.89
C GLY A 230 0.41 3.00 -5.04
N HIS A 231 1.23 3.74 -5.79
CA HIS A 231 0.83 4.46 -7.00
C HIS A 231 1.68 4.16 -8.23
N GLY A 232 1.01 3.96 -9.36
CA GLY A 232 1.63 3.61 -10.64
C GLY A 232 1.36 2.16 -11.05
N ARG A 233 2.09 1.66 -12.05
CA ARG A 233 1.98 0.27 -12.55
C ARG A 233 3.09 -0.60 -11.95
N PRO A 234 2.86 -1.91 -11.75
CA PRO A 234 3.94 -2.82 -11.44
C PRO A 234 5.09 -2.73 -12.46
N VAL A 235 6.33 -2.88 -11.99
CA VAL A 235 7.53 -2.93 -12.81
C VAL A 235 8.19 -4.28 -12.62
N HIS A 236 8.56 -4.92 -13.72
CA HIS A 236 9.19 -6.24 -13.73
C HIS A 236 10.50 -6.19 -14.52
N ALA A 237 11.61 -6.59 -13.90
CA ALA A 237 12.94 -6.61 -14.49
C ALA A 237 13.84 -7.63 -13.77
N ALA A 238 15.03 -7.90 -14.30
CA ALA A 238 16.04 -8.67 -13.55
C ALA A 238 16.51 -7.91 -12.30
N ASP A 239 16.62 -6.58 -12.44
CA ASP A 239 16.90 -5.58 -11.42
C ASP A 239 16.12 -4.31 -11.77
N VAL A 240 15.11 -3.96 -10.96
CA VAL A 240 14.27 -2.77 -11.18
C VAL A 240 15.02 -1.45 -10.92
N TRP A 241 16.13 -1.48 -10.18
CA TRP A 241 16.89 -0.28 -9.80
C TRP A 241 17.79 0.20 -10.93
N ALA A 242 18.20 -0.68 -11.85
CA ALA A 242 19.10 -0.36 -12.97
C ALA A 242 18.55 0.73 -13.92
N GLN A 243 17.22 0.82 -14.05
CA GLN A 243 16.55 1.77 -14.95
C GLN A 243 15.62 2.73 -14.19
N GLN A 244 15.88 2.96 -12.91
CA GLN A 244 15.06 3.86 -12.11
C GLN A 244 15.15 5.32 -12.59
N ARG A 245 14.07 6.06 -12.35
CA ARG A 245 14.02 7.51 -12.55
C ARG A 245 14.80 8.22 -11.45
N ARG A 246 15.72 9.10 -11.84
CA ARG A 246 16.48 9.98 -10.93
C ARG A 246 15.89 11.39 -10.88
#